data_AF-A0A4V3GMB8-F1
#
_entry.id   AF-A0A4V3GMB8-F1
#
_cell.length_a   1.000
_cell.length_b   1.000
_cell.length_c   1.000
_cell.angle_alpha   90.00
_cell.angle_beta   90.00
_cell.angle_gamma   90.00
#
_symmetry.space_group_name_H-M   'P 1'
#
loop_
_entity.id
_entity.type
_entity.pdbx_description
1 polymer ?
#
loop_
_entity_poly.entity_id
_entity_poly.type
_entity_poly.pdbx_seq_one_letter_code
_entity_poly.pdbx_strand_id
1 'polypeptide(L)'
;MRRSDTPDQAHLREFAQTRQGVEGFVEPRTAVTEYTLLLVAVDGEWTRRRVPSVKWAHDFANRLGIPSYDAAVVGYPPRMREYNARMKKNGLA
;
A
#
# COMPACT_ATOMS: atom_id res chain seq x y z
N MET A 1 -21.20 2.76 15.10
CA MET A 1 -20.71 4.01 14.49
C MET A 1 -19.53 3.69 13.58
N ARG A 2 -19.72 3.68 12.26
CA ARG A 2 -18.59 3.57 11.31
C ARG A 2 -17.80 4.86 11.48
N ARG A 3 -16.58 4.83 12.02
CA ARG A 3 -15.71 6.03 11.97
C ARG A 3 -15.63 6.42 10.50
N SER A 4 -15.81 7.70 10.19
CA SER A 4 -15.65 8.20 8.83
C SER A 4 -14.24 7.82 8.38
N ASP A 5 -14.12 6.94 7.38
CA ASP A 5 -12.82 6.63 6.78
C ASP A 5 -12.28 7.95 6.18
N THR A 6 -11.02 8.28 6.41
CA THR A 6 -10.39 9.42 5.72
C THR A 6 -10.29 9.12 4.23
N PRO A 7 -10.17 10.12 3.33
CA PRO A 7 -10.00 9.88 1.90
C PRO A 7 -8.87 8.90 1.57
N ASP A 8 -7.76 8.99 2.31
CA ASP A 8 -6.61 8.08 2.21
C ASP A 8 -6.99 6.63 2.58
N GLN A 9 -7.74 6.44 3.66
CA GLN A 9 -8.18 5.11 4.10
C GLN A 9 -9.21 4.50 3.14
N ALA A 10 -10.13 5.33 2.63
CA ALA A 10 -11.10 4.93 1.62
C ALA A 10 -10.39 4.47 0.33
N HIS A 11 -9.38 5.22 -0.12
CA HIS A 11 -8.59 4.87 -1.30
C HIS A 11 -7.81 3.56 -1.12
N LEU A 12 -7.18 3.36 0.04
CA LEU A 12 -6.50 2.09 0.35
C LEU A 12 -7.48 0.92 0.34
N ARG A 13 -8.68 1.11 0.90
CA ARG A 13 -9.73 0.08 0.95
C ARG A 13 -10.22 -0.26 -0.44
N GLU A 14 -10.53 0.75 -1.24
CA GLU A 14 -10.98 0.59 -2.62
C GLU A 14 -9.92 -0.16 -3.45
N PHE A 15 -8.65 0.22 -3.35
CA PHE A 15 -7.56 -0.46 -4.03
C PHE A 15 -7.50 -1.95 -3.63
N ALA A 16 -7.52 -2.25 -2.33
CA ALA A 16 -7.49 -3.62 -1.84
C ALA A 16 -8.69 -4.46 -2.28
N GLN A 17 -9.86 -3.85 -2.48
CA GLN A 17 -11.09 -4.54 -2.88
C GLN A 17 -11.19 -4.80 -4.39
N THR A 18 -10.49 -3.99 -5.20
CA THR A 18 -10.62 -4.02 -6.66
C THR A 18 -9.43 -4.66 -7.36
N ARG A 19 -8.29 -4.83 -6.67
CA ARG A 19 -7.08 -5.49 -7.19
C ARG A 19 -6.93 -6.87 -6.59
N GLN A 20 -6.30 -7.77 -7.35
CA GLN A 20 -6.05 -9.15 -6.92
C GLN A 20 -4.68 -9.29 -6.24
N GLY A 21 -4.59 -10.22 -5.28
CA GLY A 21 -3.33 -10.60 -4.62
C GLY A 21 -2.58 -9.41 -4.01
N VAL A 22 -3.31 -8.49 -3.39
CA VAL A 22 -2.73 -7.29 -2.79
C VAL A 22 -1.94 -7.63 -1.53
N GLU A 23 -0.72 -7.11 -1.45
CA GLU A 23 0.12 -7.16 -0.25
C GLU A 23 0.41 -5.75 0.26
N GLY A 24 0.50 -5.59 1.57
CA GLY A 24 0.83 -4.32 2.23
C GLY A 24 2.29 -4.22 2.67
N PHE A 25 2.90 -3.07 2.44
CA PHE A 25 4.26 -2.73 2.86
C PHE A 25 4.19 -1.47 3.72
N VAL A 26 4.44 -1.64 5.01
CA VAL A 26 4.36 -0.57 6.01
C VAL A 26 5.69 0.16 6.05
N GLU A 27 5.64 1.46 5.82
CA GLU A 27 6.82 2.33 5.84
C GLU A 27 6.83 3.11 7.16
N PRO A 28 7.96 3.10 7.90
CA PRO A 28 8.08 3.85 9.12
C PRO A 28 8.11 5.35 8.84
N ARG A 29 7.73 6.14 9.84
CA ARG A 29 7.95 7.59 9.83
C ARG A 29 9.45 7.88 9.72
N THR A 30 9.81 8.85 8.88
CA THR A 30 11.16 9.42 8.81
C THR A 30 11.14 10.87 9.31
N ALA A 31 12.30 11.55 9.24
CA ALA A 31 12.38 12.98 9.56
C ALA A 31 11.47 13.86 8.67
N VAL A 32 11.17 13.41 7.45
CA VAL A 32 10.45 14.21 6.43
C VAL A 32 9.17 13.54 5.90
N THR A 33 8.89 12.29 6.29
CA THR A 33 7.68 11.57 5.88
C THR A 33 6.96 10.96 7.06
N GLU A 34 5.63 11.09 7.10
CA GLU A 34 4.76 10.36 8.03
C GLU A 34 4.74 8.85 7.72
N TYR A 35 4.15 8.05 8.62
CA TYR A 35 3.90 6.63 8.35
C TYR A 35 3.06 6.48 7.08
N THR A 36 3.44 5.55 6.20
CA THR A 36 2.69 5.23 4.99
C THR A 36 2.43 3.74 4.87
N LEU A 37 1.32 3.41 4.21
CA LEU A 37 1.04 2.05 3.74
C LEU A 37 1.10 2.06 2.22
N LEU A 38 1.99 1.23 1.68
CA LEU A 38 2.09 0.93 0.26
C LEU A 38 1.34 -0.39 0.02
N LEU A 39 0.33 -0.38 -0.86
CA LEU A 39 -0.32 -1.59 -1.33
C LEU A 39 0.20 -1.94 -2.72
N VAL A 40 0.54 -3.21 -2.94
CA VAL A 40 1.03 -3.70 -4.24
C VAL A 40 0.23 -4.92 -4.66
N ALA A 41 -0.50 -4.80 -5.77
CA ALA A 41 -1.27 -5.88 -6.39
C ALA A 41 -0.36 -6.95 -7.02
N VAL A 42 -0.93 -8.10 -7.38
CA VAL A 42 -0.20 -9.24 -7.97
C VAL A 42 0.50 -8.89 -9.29
N ASP A 43 -0.08 -7.99 -10.08
CA ASP A 43 0.51 -7.50 -11.33
C ASP A 43 1.56 -6.40 -11.11
N GLY A 44 1.70 -5.90 -9.89
CA GLY A 44 2.62 -4.83 -9.53
C GLY A 44 2.02 -3.43 -9.56
N GLU A 45 0.74 -3.25 -9.90
CA GLU A 45 0.05 -1.97 -9.67
C GLU A 45 0.15 -1.62 -8.18
N TRP A 46 0.33 -0.34 -7.85
CA TRP A 46 0.50 0.08 -6.47
C TRP A 46 -0.12 1.43 -6.15
N THR A 47 -0.45 1.61 -4.88
CA THR A 47 -0.84 2.91 -4.31
C THR A 47 -0.20 3.10 -2.95
N ARG A 48 0.13 4.34 -2.58
CA ARG A 48 0.72 4.71 -1.29
C ARG A 48 -0.09 5.82 -0.65
N ARG A 49 -0.44 5.68 0.64
CA ARG A 49 -1.18 6.70 1.40
C ARG A 49 -0.63 6.82 2.82
N ARG A 50 -0.86 7.99 3.44
CA ARG A 50 -0.47 8.23 4.84
C ARG A 50 -1.41 7.45 5.75
N VAL A 51 -0.85 6.96 6.86
CA VAL A 51 -1.58 6.20 7.85
C VAL A 51 -1.24 6.67 9.26
N PRO A 52 -2.12 6.49 10.26
CA PRO A 52 -1.88 7.00 11.62
C PRO A 52 -0.68 6.38 12.35
N SER A 53 -0.35 5.11 12.06
CA SER A 53 0.78 4.39 12.68
C SER A 53 1.05 3.06 11.97
N VAL A 54 2.20 2.45 12.27
CA VAL A 54 2.55 1.08 11.87
C VAL A 54 1.49 0.08 12.32
N LYS A 55 1.10 0.12 13.60
CA LYS A 55 0.06 -0.76 14.14
C LYS A 55 -1.26 -0.61 13.39
N TRP A 56 -1.68 0.64 13.12
CA TRP A 56 -2.91 0.88 12.37
C TRP A 56 -2.83 0.26 10.97
N ALA A 57 -1.68 0.34 10.30
CA ALA A 57 -1.48 -0.22 8.96
C ALA A 57 -1.64 -1.74 8.94
N HIS A 58 -1.02 -2.45 9.88
CA HIS A 58 -1.20 -3.90 10.04
C HIS A 58 -2.63 -4.27 10.43
N ASP A 59 -3.26 -3.55 11.36
CA ASP A 59 -4.65 -3.78 11.76
C ASP A 59 -5.63 -3.51 10.58
N PHE A 60 -5.32 -2.56 9.71
CA PHE A 60 -6.07 -2.30 8.48
C PHE A 60 -5.93 -3.45 7.48
N ALA A 61 -4.70 -3.90 7.21
CA ALA A 61 -4.41 -5.02 6.34
C ALA A 61 -5.08 -6.32 6.83
N ASN A 62 -4.94 -6.64 8.11
CA ASN A 62 -5.54 -7.82 8.73
C ASN A 62 -7.07 -7.83 8.61
N ARG A 63 -7.73 -6.68 8.78
CA ARG A 63 -9.19 -6.57 8.60
C ARG A 63 -9.66 -6.78 7.16
N LEU A 64 -8.77 -6.59 6.19
CA LEU A 64 -9.03 -6.84 4.78
C LEU A 64 -8.56 -8.24 4.33
N GLY A 65 -7.96 -9.02 5.23
CA GLY A 65 -7.40 -10.33 4.89
C GLY A 65 -6.18 -10.27 3.96
N ILE A 66 -5.48 -9.13 3.91
CA ILE A 66 -4.27 -8.97 3.09
C ILE A 66 -3.01 -9.11 3.97
N PRO A 67 -1.97 -9.82 3.51
CA PRO A 67 -0.71 -9.89 4.23
C PRO A 67 -0.05 -8.51 4.26
N SER A 68 0.71 -8.22 5.32
CA SER A 68 1.47 -6.98 5.45
C SER A 68 2.83 -7.17 6.12
N TYR A 69 3.82 -6.39 5.68
CA TYR A 69 5.21 -6.50 6.10
C TYR A 69 5.83 -5.13 6.37
N ASP A 70 6.84 -5.06 7.22
CA ASP A 70 7.66 -3.86 7.37
C ASP A 70 8.58 -3.70 6.15
N ALA A 71 8.40 -2.63 5.38
CA ALA A 71 9.13 -2.38 4.14
C ALA A 71 10.64 -2.25 4.37
N ALA A 72 11.04 -1.72 5.53
CA ALA A 72 12.45 -1.59 5.90
C ALA A 72 13.14 -2.94 6.15
N VAL A 73 12.37 -4.02 6.38
CA VAL A 73 12.89 -5.37 6.60
C VAL A 73 12.91 -6.17 5.31
N VAL A 74 11.82 -6.17 4.55
CA VAL A 74 11.66 -7.04 3.37
C VAL A 74 11.95 -6.36 2.03
N GLY A 75 12.01 -5.03 2.00
CA GLY A 75 12.09 -4.25 0.78
C GLY A 75 10.78 -4.25 -0.02
N TYR A 76 10.84 -3.76 -1.27
CA TYR A 76 9.69 -3.73 -2.18
C TYR A 76 9.74 -4.90 -3.17
N PRO A 77 8.59 -5.45 -3.58
CA PRO A 77 8.57 -6.63 -4.43
C PRO A 77 9.00 -6.27 -5.87
N PRO A 78 9.74 -7.15 -6.58
CA PRO A 78 10.22 -6.89 -7.94
C PRO A 78 9.13 -6.47 -8.94
N ARG A 79 7.92 -7.03 -8.80
CA ARG A 79 6.76 -6.74 -9.65
C ARG A 79 6.37 -5.26 -9.68
N MET A 80 6.60 -4.51 -8.60
CA MET A 80 6.34 -3.07 -8.55
C MET A 80 7.26 -2.31 -9.52
N ARG A 81 8.54 -2.69 -9.58
CA ARG A 81 9.51 -2.09 -10.51
C ARG A 81 9.16 -2.45 -11.96
N GLU A 82 8.76 -3.69 -12.19
CA GLU A 82 8.33 -4.15 -13.52
C GLU A 82 7.08 -3.41 -13.99
N TYR A 83 6.11 -3.18 -13.10
CA TYR A 83 4.93 -2.36 -13.38
C TYR A 83 5.31 -0.94 -13.81
N ASN A 84 6.18 -0.28 -13.04
CA ASN A 84 6.66 1.08 -13.38
C ASN A 84 7.37 1.09 -14.75
N ALA A 85 8.16 0.06 -15.07
CA ALA A 85 8.81 -0.05 -16.37
C ALA A 85 7.80 -0.21 -17.52
N ARG A 86 6.74 -1.01 -17.33
CA ARG A 86 5.64 -1.15 -18.30
C ARG A 86 4.88 0.17 -18.48
N MET A 87 4.54 0.86 -17.39
CA MET A 87 3.85 2.17 -17.46
C MET A 87 4.68 3.22 -18.19
N LYS A 88 5.98 3.29 -17.92
CA LYS A 88 6.90 4.20 -18.62
C LYS A 88 6.97 3.89 -20.11
N LYS A 89 7.07 2.61 -20.49
CA LYS A 89 7.05 2.19 -21.90
C LYS A 89 5.74 2.58 -22.60
N ASN A 90 4.64 2.58 -21.86
CA ASN A 90 3.30 2.89 -22.37
C ASN A 90 2.97 4.40 -22.31
N GLY A 91 3.89 5.26 -21.86
CA GLY A 91 3.67 6.71 -21.76
C GLY A 91 2.71 7.14 -20.63
N LEU A 92 2.50 6.26 -19.64
CA LEU A 92 1.56 6.45 -18.52
C LEU A 92 2.26 6.80 -17.20
N ALA A 93 3.56 7.10 -17.24
CA ALA A 93 4.39 7.40 -16.07
C ALA A 93 4.65 8.91 -15.91
#